data_AF-A0A958B5V1-F1
#
_entry.id   AF-A0A958B5V1-F1
#
_cell.length_a   1.000
_cell.length_b   1.000
_cell.length_c   1.000
_cell.angle_alpha   90.00
_cell.angle_beta   90.00
_cell.angle_gamma   90.00
#
_symmetry.space_group_name_H-M   'P 1'
#
loop_
_entity.id
_entity.type
_entity.pdbx_description
1 polymer ?
#
loop_
_entity_poly.entity_id
_entity_poly.type
_entity_poly.pdbx_seq_one_letter_code
_entity_poly.pdbx_strand_id
1 'polypeptide(L)'
;MLSSRITTAVSLITLIVIILAMLIAAPAVAQAVGFVATPTAIIVAGVICLTLAGLGAALFWGVFQAAEKKRVEKLVVLADVRQRNAAAMKTEAESRLIERQAAFEAITAPAGHQVIGVHFGTLQSTAKQFHLSAQTHVNGLPENPTPFQLAIWERYNQLHAPGRGNPPAQIAAPEAARLPPLLPKLIEAQRLIIAGGSDAGKTTLVKHIVAGRIDHSRIIPIDPHAPSKILGFDVIGAGRDYAAIADALESLVLLMTARYEDVKSGILGYGQHERVSVFIDEWTGIVRNISQAGEMLAILLTESRKVNIHLTVCSHSTTIDALGLPDAQFKKSATIVEIVGGDGSPRRAFIHPANKTNPDGSKATPVEYALPGPFAGYVQAPAEVVRELPDARVLRAQMMFAEGASDYAVAKVYFGVKNPNQRHVNEIRELRERVTEARQGTDKD
;
A
#
# COMPACT_ATOMS: atom_id res chain seq x y z
N MET A 1 18.95 7.09 -14.82
CA MET A 1 18.78 6.26 -16.04
C MET A 1 17.92 6.95 -17.10
N LEU A 2 16.92 7.76 -16.73
CA LEU A 2 16.09 8.48 -17.71
C LEU A 2 16.85 9.57 -18.48
N SER A 3 17.70 10.35 -17.79
CA SER A 3 18.44 11.45 -18.45
C SER A 3 19.40 10.95 -19.53
N SER A 4 20.17 9.87 -19.28
CA SER A 4 21.12 9.37 -20.27
C SER A 4 20.42 8.82 -21.52
N ARG A 5 19.25 8.19 -21.39
CA ARG A 5 18.47 7.68 -22.53
C ARG A 5 17.90 8.81 -23.38
N ILE A 6 17.49 9.91 -22.75
CA ILE A 6 17.00 11.10 -23.46
C ILE A 6 18.15 11.75 -24.23
N THR A 7 19.34 11.89 -23.63
CA THR A 7 20.49 12.46 -24.32
C THR A 7 20.91 11.64 -25.54
N THR A 8 20.92 10.30 -25.44
CA THR A 8 21.26 9.44 -26.59
C THR A 8 20.22 9.51 -27.71
N ALA A 9 18.93 9.56 -27.35
CA ALA A 9 17.85 9.68 -28.33
C ALA A 9 17.88 11.03 -29.06
N VAL A 10 18.14 12.12 -28.34
CA VAL A 10 18.27 13.47 -28.92
C VAL A 10 19.46 13.52 -29.88
N SER A 11 20.64 13.02 -29.48
CA SER A 11 21.82 12.99 -30.36
C SER A 11 21.60 12.18 -31.65
N LEU A 12 20.88 11.06 -31.56
CA LEU A 12 20.56 10.23 -32.74
C LEU A 12 19.60 10.95 -33.68
N ILE A 13 18.56 11.60 -33.14
CA ILE A 13 17.61 12.41 -33.93
C ILE A 13 18.34 13.57 -34.61
N THR A 14 19.22 14.27 -33.90
CA THR A 14 20.01 15.37 -34.48
C THR A 14 20.90 14.88 -35.63
N LEU A 15 21.56 13.72 -35.48
CA LEU A 15 22.39 13.14 -36.54
C LEU A 15 21.56 12.78 -37.78
N ILE A 16 20.39 12.17 -37.60
CA ILE A 16 19.48 11.82 -38.71
C ILE A 16 19.01 13.09 -39.44
N VAL A 17 18.66 14.15 -38.70
CA VAL A 17 18.24 15.43 -39.28
C VAL A 17 19.38 16.08 -40.09
N ILE A 18 20.62 16.03 -39.60
CA ILE A 18 21.79 16.56 -40.33
C ILE A 18 22.01 15.77 -41.63
N ILE A 19 21.94 14.44 -41.59
CA ILE A 19 22.10 13.59 -42.79
C ILE A 19 21.01 13.88 -43.82
N LEU A 20 19.75 13.99 -43.39
CA LEU A 20 18.63 14.35 -44.26
C LEU A 20 18.80 15.75 -44.87
N ALA A 21 19.22 16.72 -44.06
CA ALA A 21 19.47 18.08 -44.55
C ALA A 21 20.59 18.11 -45.61
N MET A 22 21.66 17.35 -45.42
CA MET A 22 22.73 17.23 -46.42
C MET A 22 22.25 16.55 -47.72
N LEU A 23 21.44 15.50 -47.63
CA LEU A 23 20.84 14.83 -48.78
C LEU A 23 19.89 15.75 -49.57
N ILE A 24 19.10 16.57 -48.88
CA ILE A 24 18.17 17.53 -49.50
C ILE A 24 18.93 18.71 -50.12
N ALA A 25 20.03 19.16 -49.51
CA ALA A 25 20.82 20.27 -50.03
C ALA A 25 21.74 19.88 -51.19
N ALA A 26 22.11 18.60 -51.32
CA ALA A 26 23.05 18.12 -52.33
C ALA A 26 22.69 18.49 -53.80
N PRO A 27 21.41 18.42 -54.25
CA PRO A 27 21.04 18.80 -55.62
C PRO A 27 21.21 20.30 -55.89
N ALA A 28 20.89 21.15 -54.90
CA ALA A 28 21.00 22.60 -55.01
C ALA A 28 22.46 23.06 -55.06
N VAL A 29 23.32 22.43 -54.25
CA VAL A 29 24.77 22.69 -54.27
C VAL A 29 25.39 22.19 -55.57
N ALA A 30 24.97 21.04 -56.09
CA ALA A 30 25.44 20.52 -57.38
C ALA A 30 25.09 21.44 -58.56
N GLN A 31 23.88 22.03 -58.56
CA GLN A 31 23.47 23.00 -59.57
C GLN A 31 24.22 24.33 -59.46
N ALA A 32 24.45 24.84 -58.24
CA ALA A 32 25.11 26.12 -58.03
C ALA A 32 26.59 26.13 -58.45
N VAL A 33 27.26 24.98 -58.42
CA VAL A 33 28.70 24.87 -58.72
C VAL A 33 28.95 24.50 -60.19
N GLY A 34 27.91 24.31 -61.01
CA GLY A 34 28.05 23.99 -62.44
C GLY A 34 28.78 22.66 -62.71
N PHE A 35 28.88 21.80 -61.69
CA PHE A 35 29.58 20.53 -61.78
C PHE A 35 28.62 19.47 -62.31
N VAL A 36 28.85 18.98 -63.52
CA VAL A 36 28.30 17.69 -63.96
C VAL A 36 28.81 16.66 -62.95
N ALA A 37 27.94 16.17 -62.08
CA ALA A 37 28.31 15.22 -61.03
C ALA A 37 28.93 13.99 -61.68
N THR A 38 30.26 13.92 -61.68
CA THR A 38 30.97 12.76 -62.19
C THR A 38 30.67 11.59 -61.24
N PRO A 39 30.48 10.36 -61.75
CA PRO A 39 30.16 9.18 -60.94
C PRO A 39 31.08 8.99 -59.73
N THR A 40 32.33 9.45 -59.85
CA THR A 40 33.36 9.45 -58.83
C THR A 40 32.96 10.20 -57.56
N ALA A 41 32.29 11.35 -57.66
CA ALA A 41 31.88 12.13 -56.48
C ALA A 41 30.79 11.42 -55.66
N ILE A 42 29.86 10.75 -56.35
CA ILE A 42 28.79 9.96 -55.71
C ILE A 42 29.39 8.76 -54.98
N ILE A 43 30.38 8.08 -55.58
CA ILE A 43 31.07 6.94 -54.95
C ILE A 43 31.82 7.40 -53.69
N VAL A 44 32.56 8.53 -53.76
CA VAL A 44 33.29 9.06 -52.60
C VAL A 44 32.32 9.44 -51.46
N ALA A 45 31.21 10.12 -51.78
CA ALA A 45 30.18 10.45 -50.78
C ALA A 45 29.57 9.18 -50.15
N GLY A 46 29.29 8.15 -50.96
CA GLY A 46 28.79 6.86 -50.48
C GLY A 46 29.75 6.16 -49.52
N VAL A 47 31.05 6.15 -49.84
CA VAL A 47 32.09 5.57 -48.97
C VAL A 47 32.22 6.34 -47.66
N ILE A 48 32.14 7.67 -47.69
CA ILE A 48 32.16 8.51 -46.48
C ILE A 48 30.93 8.25 -45.61
N CYS A 49 29.73 8.14 -46.21
CA CYS A 49 28.52 7.82 -45.45
C CYS A 49 28.59 6.43 -44.81
N LEU A 50 29.10 5.41 -45.53
CA LEU A 50 29.28 4.05 -44.99
C LEU A 50 30.30 4.00 -43.85
N THR A 51 31.41 4.73 -43.96
CA THR A 51 32.42 4.80 -42.89
C THR A 51 31.89 5.53 -41.65
N LEU A 52 31.16 6.64 -41.82
CA LEU A 52 30.50 7.33 -40.71
C LEU A 52 29.42 6.47 -40.05
N ALA A 53 28.64 5.73 -40.82
CA ALA A 53 27.66 4.77 -40.28
C ALA A 53 28.33 3.66 -39.48
N GLY A 54 29.46 3.11 -39.97
CA GLY A 54 30.25 2.11 -39.25
C GLY A 54 30.82 2.64 -37.93
N LEU A 55 31.36 3.86 -37.92
CA LEU A 55 31.82 4.54 -36.70
C LEU A 55 30.68 4.79 -35.70
N GLY A 56 29.51 5.22 -36.18
CA GLY A 56 28.32 5.39 -35.36
C GLY A 56 27.84 4.09 -34.72
N ALA A 57 27.83 2.99 -35.48
CA ALA A 57 27.48 1.66 -34.97
C ALA A 57 28.47 1.16 -33.92
N ALA A 58 29.78 1.35 -34.13
CA ALA A 58 30.82 0.97 -33.17
C ALA A 58 30.70 1.76 -31.85
N LEU A 59 30.47 3.07 -31.91
CA LEU A 59 30.24 3.90 -30.72
C LEU A 59 28.97 3.48 -29.98
N PHE A 60 27.88 3.24 -30.71
CA PHE A 60 26.63 2.75 -30.11
C PHE A 60 26.82 1.40 -29.41
N TRP A 61 27.54 0.48 -30.06
CA TRP A 61 27.85 -0.84 -29.49
C TRP A 61 28.71 -0.73 -28.22
N GLY A 62 29.69 0.16 -28.19
CA GLY A 62 30.51 0.42 -27.00
C GLY A 62 29.69 0.97 -25.83
N VAL A 63 28.77 1.91 -26.09
CA VAL A 63 27.85 2.45 -25.06
C VAL A 63 26.89 1.37 -24.56
N PHE A 64 26.38 0.53 -25.47
CA PHE A 64 25.52 -0.60 -25.12
C PHE A 64 26.23 -1.59 -24.21
N GLN A 65 27.45 -2.03 -24.55
CA GLN A 65 28.23 -2.94 -23.72
C GLN A 65 28.57 -2.35 -22.35
N ALA A 66 28.92 -1.05 -22.27
CA ALA A 66 29.18 -0.39 -21.00
C ALA A 66 27.92 -0.32 -20.11
N ALA A 67 26.75 -0.10 -20.71
CA ALA A 67 25.47 -0.10 -20.01
C ALA A 67 25.10 -1.51 -19.51
N GLU A 68 25.35 -2.53 -20.32
CA GLU A 68 25.11 -3.93 -19.96
C GLU A 68 26.04 -4.39 -18.83
N LYS A 69 27.33 -4.03 -18.89
CA LYS A 69 28.29 -4.31 -17.80
C LYS A 69 27.83 -3.69 -16.48
N LYS A 70 27.42 -2.42 -16.47
CA LYS A 70 26.87 -1.77 -15.26
C LYS A 70 25.57 -2.43 -14.76
N ARG A 71 24.74 -2.96 -15.67
CA ARG A 71 23.52 -3.69 -15.31
C ARG A 71 23.86 -5.02 -14.62
N VAL A 72 24.83 -5.76 -15.14
CA VAL A 72 25.30 -7.02 -14.55
C VAL A 72 25.94 -6.78 -13.19
N GLU A 73 26.83 -5.79 -13.06
CA GLU A 73 27.43 -5.40 -11.77
C GLU A 73 26.36 -5.06 -10.72
N LYS A 74 25.33 -4.28 -11.11
CA LYS A 74 24.22 -3.95 -10.21
C LYS A 74 23.41 -5.18 -9.80
N LEU A 75 23.19 -6.14 -10.70
CA LEU A 75 22.48 -7.39 -10.39
C LEU A 75 23.28 -8.28 -9.43
N VAL A 76 24.59 -8.35 -9.59
CA VAL A 76 25.48 -9.09 -8.68
C VAL A 76 25.44 -8.48 -7.27
N VAL A 77 25.54 -7.15 -7.16
CA VAL A 77 25.44 -6.46 -5.86
C VAL A 77 24.06 -6.71 -5.21
N LEU A 78 22.98 -6.67 -6.00
CA LEU A 78 21.64 -6.91 -5.47
C LEU A 78 21.45 -8.36 -5.00
N ALA A 79 22.06 -9.33 -5.69
CA ALA A 79 22.04 -10.74 -5.30
C ALA A 79 22.80 -10.98 -3.99
N ASP A 80 23.97 -10.37 -3.81
CA ASP A 80 24.75 -10.44 -2.56
C ASP A 80 23.97 -9.84 -1.38
N VAL A 81 23.35 -8.65 -1.56
CA VAL A 81 22.50 -8.03 -0.52
C VAL A 81 21.33 -8.94 -0.15
N ARG A 82 20.67 -9.59 -1.13
CA ARG A 82 19.59 -10.55 -0.84
C ARG A 82 20.09 -11.76 -0.05
N GLN A 83 21.26 -12.28 -0.38
CA GLN A 83 21.84 -13.44 0.30
C GLN A 83 22.20 -13.10 1.76
N ARG A 84 22.78 -11.92 2.01
CA ARG A 84 23.08 -11.44 3.38
C ARG A 84 21.81 -11.22 4.20
N ASN A 85 20.77 -10.63 3.60
CA ASN A 85 19.49 -10.42 4.29
C ASN A 85 18.78 -11.75 4.61
N ALA A 86 18.83 -12.73 3.69
CA ALA A 86 18.27 -14.06 3.93
C ALA A 86 19.01 -14.80 5.07
N ALA A 87 20.35 -14.69 5.13
CA ALA A 87 21.13 -15.25 6.22
C ALA A 87 20.79 -14.59 7.56
N ALA A 88 20.68 -13.25 7.61
CA ALA A 88 20.30 -12.53 8.82
C ALA A 88 18.90 -12.91 9.32
N MET A 89 17.93 -13.03 8.41
CA MET A 89 16.57 -13.49 8.76
C MET A 89 16.56 -14.92 9.30
N LYS A 90 17.41 -15.81 8.76
CA LYS A 90 17.51 -17.18 9.27
C LYS A 90 18.07 -17.21 10.70
N THR A 91 19.11 -16.42 10.98
CA THR A 91 19.69 -16.31 12.32
C THR A 91 18.68 -15.74 13.33
N GLU A 92 17.91 -14.72 12.95
CA GLU A 92 16.87 -14.14 13.81
C GLU A 92 15.71 -15.13 14.06
N ALA A 93 15.32 -15.90 13.04
CA ALA A 93 14.31 -16.94 13.21
C ALA A 93 14.78 -18.06 14.16
N GLU A 94 16.04 -18.48 14.04
CA GLU A 94 16.66 -19.46 14.95
C GLU A 94 16.76 -18.92 16.37
N SER A 95 17.12 -17.65 16.57
CA SER A 95 17.17 -17.05 17.91
C SER A 95 15.79 -16.95 18.56
N ARG A 96 14.75 -16.58 17.80
CA ARG A 96 13.37 -16.56 18.30
C ARG A 96 12.84 -17.97 18.60
N LEU A 97 13.27 -18.98 17.85
CA LEU A 97 12.89 -20.37 18.13
C LEU A 97 13.55 -20.87 19.42
N ILE A 98 14.82 -20.52 19.66
CA ILE A 98 15.51 -20.79 20.93
C ILE A 98 14.83 -20.05 22.10
N GLU A 99 14.46 -18.78 21.92
CA GLU A 99 13.74 -17.99 22.93
C GLU A 99 12.36 -18.59 23.25
N ARG A 100 11.61 -19.05 22.23
CA ARG A 100 10.34 -19.76 22.41
C ARG A 100 10.49 -21.13 23.07
N GLN A 101 11.57 -21.85 22.77
CA GLN A 101 11.90 -23.12 23.42
C GLN A 101 12.39 -22.93 24.86
N ALA A 102 12.99 -21.79 25.19
CA ALA A 102 13.35 -21.42 26.56
C ALA A 102 12.12 -20.99 27.39
N ALA A 103 11.07 -20.48 26.74
CA ALA A 103 9.81 -20.08 27.36
C ALA A 103 8.80 -21.25 27.47
N PHE A 104 9.12 -22.31 28.22
CA PHE A 104 8.11 -23.24 28.71
C PHE A 104 7.71 -22.84 30.14
N GLU A 105 6.45 -22.42 30.30
CA GLU A 105 5.84 -22.15 31.61
C GLU A 105 5.32 -23.46 32.22
N ALA A 106 5.87 -23.86 33.37
CA ALA A 106 5.30 -24.92 34.19
C ALA A 106 4.18 -24.33 35.06
N ILE A 107 2.92 -24.73 34.82
CA ILE A 107 1.76 -24.37 35.65
C ILE A 107 1.78 -25.23 36.91
N THR A 108 1.66 -24.64 38.10
CA THR A 108 1.61 -25.36 39.38
C THR A 108 0.26 -25.31 40.16
N ALA A 109 -0.23 -26.42 40.75
CA ALA A 109 -1.44 -26.60 41.60
C ALA A 109 -1.27 -27.55 42.84
N PRO A 110 -2.04 -27.39 43.95
CA PRO A 110 -1.81 -28.08 45.24
C PRO A 110 -2.16 -29.59 45.27
N ALA A 111 -1.70 -30.29 46.32
CA ALA A 111 -2.04 -31.69 46.58
C ALA A 111 -3.56 -31.90 46.70
N GLY A 112 -4.10 -32.82 45.87
CA GLY A 112 -5.52 -33.18 45.84
C GLY A 112 -6.35 -32.57 44.69
N HIS A 113 -5.80 -31.63 43.92
CA HIS A 113 -6.49 -31.05 42.76
C HIS A 113 -5.98 -31.63 41.43
N GLN A 114 -6.89 -31.80 40.46
CA GLN A 114 -6.56 -32.20 39.09
C GLN A 114 -6.46 -30.98 38.19
N VAL A 115 -5.40 -30.91 37.38
CA VAL A 115 -5.26 -29.94 36.30
C VAL A 115 -5.25 -30.69 34.98
N ILE A 116 -6.02 -30.21 34.00
CA ILE A 116 -6.05 -30.73 32.64
C ILE A 116 -5.25 -29.77 31.76
N GLY A 117 -4.04 -30.17 31.36
CA GLY A 117 -3.28 -29.45 30.34
C GLY A 117 -3.86 -29.76 28.96
N VAL A 118 -4.50 -28.79 28.30
CA VAL A 118 -4.94 -28.92 26.91
C VAL A 118 -3.87 -28.28 26.01
N HIS A 119 -3.16 -29.11 25.26
CA HIS A 119 -2.15 -28.65 24.31
C HIS A 119 -2.82 -28.37 22.97
N PHE A 120 -3.08 -27.09 22.67
CA PHE A 120 -3.66 -26.69 21.39
C PHE A 120 -2.57 -26.69 20.30
N GLY A 121 -2.24 -27.88 19.79
CA GLY A 121 -1.23 -28.01 18.72
C GLY A 121 -1.20 -29.35 18.00
N THR A 122 -1.74 -30.42 18.58
CA THR A 122 -1.85 -31.73 17.90
C THR A 122 -3.18 -32.40 18.26
N LEU A 123 -3.81 -33.06 17.30
CA LEU A 123 -5.14 -33.70 17.37
C LEU A 123 -5.23 -34.92 18.33
N GLN A 124 -4.27 -35.08 19.25
CA GLN A 124 -4.27 -36.14 20.25
C GLN A 124 -4.00 -35.55 21.64
N SER A 125 -5.04 -35.48 22.46
CA SER A 125 -4.94 -35.17 23.88
C SER A 125 -4.48 -36.42 24.65
N THR A 126 -3.22 -36.45 25.07
CA THR A 126 -2.78 -37.42 26.09
C THR A 126 -2.79 -36.77 27.46
N ALA A 127 -3.70 -37.20 28.33
CA ALA A 127 -3.71 -36.78 29.73
C ALA A 127 -2.59 -37.50 30.50
N LYS A 128 -1.70 -36.75 31.17
CA LYS A 128 -0.72 -37.28 32.14
C LYS A 128 -0.82 -36.52 33.45
N GLN A 129 -0.59 -37.24 34.55
CA GLN A 129 -0.80 -36.78 35.93
C GLN A 129 0.51 -36.17 36.49
N PHE A 130 0.47 -34.95 37.02
CA PHE A 130 1.62 -34.28 37.64
C PHE A 130 1.19 -33.43 38.87
N HIS A 131 2.10 -33.21 39.83
CA HIS A 131 1.89 -32.49 41.11
C HIS A 131 2.75 -31.24 41.23
N LEU A 132 2.31 -30.21 41.97
CA LEU A 132 2.81 -28.86 41.76
C LEU A 132 2.74 -27.91 43.00
N SER A 133 3.55 -26.82 43.02
CA SER A 133 3.93 -25.96 44.19
C SER A 133 3.75 -24.43 43.98
N ALA A 134 3.52 -23.64 45.04
CA ALA A 134 3.27 -22.18 45.04
C ALA A 134 4.52 -21.28 44.86
N GLN A 135 5.51 -21.75 44.11
CA GLN A 135 6.71 -20.98 43.77
C GLN A 135 6.77 -20.86 42.24
N THR A 136 6.82 -19.61 41.75
CA THR A 136 7.21 -19.35 40.36
C THR A 136 8.70 -19.65 40.23
N HIS A 137 9.07 -20.51 39.28
CA HIS A 137 10.47 -20.81 39.00
C HIS A 137 10.83 -20.26 37.63
N VAL A 138 11.82 -19.37 37.58
CA VAL A 138 12.45 -18.91 36.33
C VAL A 138 13.83 -19.54 36.28
N ASN A 139 14.11 -20.34 35.24
CA ASN A 139 15.35 -21.11 35.13
C ASN A 139 15.65 -22.03 36.34
N GLY A 140 14.61 -22.56 36.99
CA GLY A 140 14.76 -23.44 38.17
C GLY A 140 15.09 -22.72 39.48
N LEU A 141 15.13 -21.39 39.49
CA LEU A 141 15.30 -20.60 40.72
C LEU A 141 13.96 -20.04 41.18
N PRO A 142 13.62 -20.14 42.48
CA PRO A 142 12.38 -19.62 43.01
C PRO A 142 12.38 -18.09 42.98
N GLU A 143 11.41 -17.51 42.28
CA GLU A 143 11.10 -16.09 42.30
C GLU A 143 9.83 -15.82 43.09
N ASN A 144 9.79 -14.66 43.76
CA ASN A 144 8.58 -14.18 44.41
C ASN A 144 7.53 -13.84 43.34
N PRO A 145 6.26 -14.24 43.52
CA PRO A 145 5.20 -13.97 42.56
C PRO A 145 5.01 -12.46 42.39
N THR A 146 4.79 -12.03 41.16
CA THR A 146 4.53 -10.61 40.86
C THR A 146 3.21 -10.15 41.49
N PRO A 147 3.03 -8.85 41.78
CA PRO A 147 1.77 -8.32 42.30
C PRO A 147 0.54 -8.66 41.43
N PHE A 148 0.72 -8.75 40.12
CA PHE A 148 -0.35 -9.14 39.19
C PHE A 148 -0.74 -10.62 39.32
N GLN A 149 0.24 -11.52 39.46
CA GLN A 149 -0.01 -12.95 39.66
C GLN A 149 -0.68 -13.22 41.01
N LEU A 150 -0.26 -12.52 42.07
CA LEU A 150 -0.94 -12.56 43.38
C LEU A 150 -2.39 -12.09 43.27
N ALA A 151 -2.65 -10.98 42.57
CA ALA A 151 -4.01 -10.46 42.38
C ALA A 151 -4.93 -11.42 41.60
N ILE A 152 -4.41 -12.12 40.58
CA ILE A 152 -5.17 -13.14 39.85
C ILE A 152 -5.50 -14.33 40.76
N TRP A 153 -4.51 -14.81 41.52
CA TRP A 153 -4.68 -15.93 42.44
C TRP A 153 -5.69 -15.62 43.57
N GLU A 154 -5.59 -14.43 44.17
CA GLU A 154 -6.55 -13.96 45.18
C GLU A 154 -7.96 -13.89 44.60
N ARG A 155 -8.12 -13.36 43.38
CA ARG A 155 -9.43 -13.27 42.72
C ARG A 155 -10.01 -14.65 42.40
N TYR A 156 -9.19 -15.60 41.97
CA TYR A 156 -9.62 -16.97 41.73
C TYR A 156 -10.13 -17.63 43.02
N ASN A 157 -9.37 -17.52 44.11
CA ASN A 157 -9.76 -18.06 45.41
C ASN A 157 -11.01 -17.38 45.98
N GLN A 158 -11.17 -16.07 45.78
CA GLN A 158 -12.37 -15.35 46.18
C GLN A 158 -13.63 -15.86 45.46
N LEU A 159 -13.51 -16.21 44.17
CA LEU A 159 -14.63 -16.73 43.37
C LEU A 159 -15.01 -18.17 43.73
N HIS A 160 -14.06 -18.96 44.23
CA HIS A 160 -14.25 -20.39 44.45
C HIS A 160 -14.23 -20.80 45.92
N ALA A 161 -14.08 -19.84 46.86
CA ALA A 161 -14.21 -20.09 48.27
C ALA A 161 -15.70 -20.29 48.64
N PRO A 162 -16.11 -21.47 49.11
CA PRO A 162 -17.49 -21.72 49.50
C PRO A 162 -17.82 -20.93 50.78
N GLY A 163 -18.78 -20.00 50.69
CA GLY A 163 -19.52 -19.52 51.86
C GLY A 163 -19.06 -18.23 52.55
N ARG A 164 -18.73 -17.14 51.84
CA ARG A 164 -18.69 -15.80 52.47
C ARG A 164 -19.63 -14.80 51.81
N GLY A 165 -20.59 -14.36 52.62
CA GLY A 165 -21.42 -13.19 52.36
C GLY A 165 -20.61 -11.90 52.46
N ASN A 166 -21.07 -10.94 51.66
CA ASN A 166 -20.57 -9.59 51.42
C ASN A 166 -19.25 -9.46 50.65
N PRO A 167 -19.29 -8.88 49.43
CA PRO A 167 -18.07 -8.54 48.72
C PRO A 167 -17.26 -7.53 49.56
N PRO A 168 -15.94 -7.72 49.71
CA PRO A 168 -15.11 -6.72 50.37
C PRO A 168 -15.25 -5.38 49.63
N ALA A 169 -15.23 -4.29 50.39
CA ALA A 169 -15.20 -2.93 49.85
C ALA A 169 -14.16 -2.89 48.72
N GLN A 170 -14.59 -2.55 47.50
CA GLN A 170 -13.71 -2.37 46.36
C GLN A 170 -12.60 -1.41 46.79
N ILE A 171 -11.41 -1.95 47.05
CA ILE A 171 -10.20 -1.14 47.01
C ILE A 171 -10.18 -0.64 45.57
N ALA A 172 -10.53 0.64 45.38
CA ALA A 172 -10.47 1.27 44.08
C ALA A 172 -9.05 1.01 43.58
N ALA A 173 -8.92 0.17 42.55
CA ALA A 173 -7.64 -0.03 41.90
C ALA A 173 -7.08 1.36 41.63
N PRO A 174 -5.81 1.65 41.98
CA PRO A 174 -5.22 2.95 41.69
C PRO A 174 -5.59 3.27 40.26
N GLU A 175 -6.17 4.45 40.02
CA GLU A 175 -6.76 4.85 38.74
C GLU A 175 -5.70 4.68 37.66
N ALA A 176 -5.61 3.46 37.13
CA ALA A 176 -4.59 3.08 36.19
C ALA A 176 -4.88 3.97 35.00
N ALA A 177 -3.94 4.87 34.70
CA ALA A 177 -4.10 5.92 33.72
C ALA A 177 -4.80 5.35 32.50
N ARG A 178 -6.10 5.65 32.35
CA ARG A 178 -6.91 5.04 31.31
C ARG A 178 -6.38 5.60 29.99
N LEU A 179 -5.84 4.72 29.16
CA LEU A 179 -5.35 5.13 27.85
C LEU A 179 -6.49 5.82 27.08
N PRO A 180 -6.23 6.90 26.33
CA PRO A 180 -7.26 7.60 25.58
C PRO A 180 -7.96 6.67 24.58
N PRO A 181 -9.23 6.94 24.21
CA PRO A 181 -9.93 6.15 23.21
C PRO A 181 -9.33 6.37 21.82
N LEU A 182 -8.87 5.30 21.17
CA LEU A 182 -8.24 5.33 19.85
C LEU A 182 -9.23 5.65 18.72
N LEU A 183 -10.41 5.03 18.74
CA LEU A 183 -11.31 4.96 17.59
C LEU A 183 -11.83 6.31 17.09
N PRO A 184 -12.30 7.25 17.93
CA PRO A 184 -12.80 8.53 17.44
C PRO A 184 -11.77 9.28 16.60
N LYS A 185 -10.49 9.21 17.00
CA LYS A 185 -9.38 9.85 16.28
C LYS A 185 -9.10 9.20 14.93
N LEU A 186 -9.19 7.87 14.83
CA LEU A 186 -8.93 7.15 13.59
C LEU A 186 -10.12 7.22 12.61
N ILE A 187 -11.35 7.22 13.11
CA ILE A 187 -12.56 7.35 12.27
C ILE A 187 -12.51 8.67 11.49
N GLU A 188 -12.12 9.77 12.12
CA GLU A 188 -12.01 11.09 11.47
C GLU A 188 -10.76 11.27 10.61
N ALA A 189 -9.73 10.46 10.81
CA ALA A 189 -8.46 10.62 10.11
C ALA A 189 -8.58 10.29 8.61
N GLN A 190 -8.37 11.29 7.75
CA GLN A 190 -8.53 11.12 6.30
C GLN A 190 -7.50 10.17 5.69
N ARG A 191 -6.27 10.12 6.22
CA ARG A 191 -5.17 9.33 5.66
C ARG A 191 -4.45 8.61 6.78
N LEU A 192 -4.51 7.29 6.76
CA LEU A 192 -3.98 6.39 7.77
C LEU A 192 -2.98 5.42 7.17
N ILE A 193 -1.85 5.23 7.85
CA ILE A 193 -0.95 4.11 7.63
C ILE A 193 -0.92 3.31 8.94
N ILE A 194 -1.39 2.07 8.90
CA ILE A 194 -1.41 1.16 10.04
C ILE A 194 -0.32 0.12 9.82
N ALA A 195 0.73 0.17 10.64
CA ALA A 195 1.86 -0.75 10.56
C ALA A 195 1.87 -1.71 11.76
N GLY A 196 2.28 -2.95 11.53
CA GLY A 196 2.46 -3.93 12.59
C GLY A 196 2.69 -5.32 12.05
N GLY A 197 3.25 -6.20 12.89
CA GLY A 197 3.48 -7.61 12.57
C GLY A 197 2.20 -8.35 12.13
N SER A 198 2.38 -9.57 11.61
CA SER A 198 1.26 -10.50 11.46
C SER A 198 0.60 -10.74 12.82
N ASP A 199 -0.72 -10.91 12.85
CA ASP A 199 -1.51 -11.02 14.09
C ASP A 199 -1.43 -9.82 15.08
N ALA A 200 -0.86 -8.68 14.68
CA ALA A 200 -0.88 -7.48 15.52
C ALA A 200 -2.31 -6.91 15.73
N GLY A 201 -3.30 -7.33 14.93
CA GLY A 201 -4.68 -6.83 14.99
C GLY A 201 -5.01 -5.69 14.02
N LYS A 202 -4.19 -5.48 12.98
CA LYS A 202 -4.41 -4.46 11.93
C LYS A 202 -5.80 -4.57 11.28
N THR A 203 -6.13 -5.75 10.75
CA THR A 203 -7.42 -6.02 10.10
C THR A 203 -8.59 -5.84 11.09
N THR A 204 -8.43 -6.20 12.36
CA THR A 204 -9.45 -5.96 13.41
C THR A 204 -9.66 -4.47 13.63
N LEU A 205 -8.58 -3.68 13.73
CA LEU A 205 -8.66 -2.23 13.86
C LEU A 205 -9.35 -1.60 12.65
N VAL A 206 -9.02 -2.04 11.43
CA VAL A 206 -9.68 -1.59 10.20
C VAL A 206 -11.19 -1.87 10.24
N LYS A 207 -11.62 -3.05 10.69
CA LYS A 207 -13.06 -3.36 10.81
C LYS A 207 -13.79 -2.38 11.72
N HIS A 208 -13.20 -1.97 12.84
CA HIS A 208 -13.76 -0.93 13.71
C HIS A 208 -13.83 0.43 13.01
N ILE A 209 -12.81 0.81 12.23
CA ILE A 209 -12.82 2.06 11.46
C ILE A 209 -13.90 2.03 10.37
N VAL A 210 -14.04 0.91 9.65
CA VAL A 210 -15.09 0.71 8.63
C VAL A 210 -16.47 0.85 9.26
N ALA A 211 -16.72 0.18 10.38
CA ALA A 211 -17.99 0.28 11.10
C ALA A 211 -18.32 1.71 11.51
N GLY A 212 -17.32 2.50 11.91
CA GLY A 212 -17.51 3.92 12.23
C GLY A 212 -17.73 4.82 11.01
N ARG A 213 -17.48 4.35 9.79
CA ARG A 213 -17.55 5.14 8.54
C ARG A 213 -18.70 4.78 7.61
N ILE A 214 -19.38 3.67 7.86
CA ILE A 214 -20.33 3.07 6.93
C ILE A 214 -21.52 3.97 6.60
N ASP A 215 -22.01 4.74 7.58
CA ASP A 215 -23.21 5.56 7.39
C ASP A 215 -22.97 6.85 6.58
N HIS A 216 -21.71 7.19 6.31
CA HIS A 216 -21.35 8.48 5.71
C HIS A 216 -20.21 8.39 4.70
N SER A 217 -19.80 7.19 4.34
CA SER A 217 -18.75 6.95 3.34
C SER A 217 -19.12 5.78 2.45
N ARG A 218 -18.78 5.91 1.19
CA ARG A 218 -18.66 4.78 0.30
C ARG A 218 -17.40 3.98 0.64
N ILE A 219 -17.56 2.70 0.98
CA ILE A 219 -16.47 1.83 1.46
C ILE A 219 -15.90 1.01 0.31
N ILE A 220 -14.57 1.00 0.18
CA ILE A 220 -13.85 0.21 -0.83
C ILE A 220 -12.76 -0.60 -0.13
N PRO A 221 -12.97 -1.90 0.13
CA PRO A 221 -11.93 -2.79 0.61
C PRO A 221 -11.09 -3.34 -0.56
N ILE A 222 -9.77 -3.27 -0.40
CA ILE A 222 -8.76 -3.80 -1.32
C ILE A 222 -7.87 -4.74 -0.50
N ASP A 223 -7.93 -6.04 -0.78
CA ASP A 223 -7.13 -7.03 -0.06
C ASP A 223 -6.88 -8.27 -0.95
N PRO A 224 -5.60 -8.57 -1.29
CA PRO A 224 -5.25 -9.74 -2.10
C PRO A 224 -5.49 -11.10 -1.42
N HIS A 225 -5.72 -11.11 -0.10
CA HIS A 225 -5.77 -12.31 0.74
C HIS A 225 -7.10 -12.47 1.49
N ALA A 226 -7.99 -11.49 1.42
CA ALA A 226 -9.33 -11.59 1.99
C ALA A 226 -10.22 -12.58 1.22
N PRO A 227 -11.29 -13.07 1.89
CA PRO A 227 -12.45 -13.62 1.19
C PRO A 227 -13.06 -12.57 0.24
N SER A 228 -13.95 -13.01 -0.65
CA SER A 228 -14.64 -12.11 -1.59
C SER A 228 -15.44 -10.98 -0.93
N LYS A 229 -15.78 -11.12 0.36
CA LYS A 229 -16.49 -10.08 1.12
C LYS A 229 -15.85 -9.80 2.48
N ILE A 230 -15.72 -8.53 2.84
CA ILE A 230 -15.38 -8.07 4.19
C ILE A 230 -16.51 -7.18 4.69
N LEU A 231 -17.14 -7.55 5.82
CA LEU A 231 -18.24 -6.77 6.42
C LEU A 231 -19.41 -6.50 5.43
N GLY A 232 -19.68 -7.48 4.54
CA GLY A 232 -20.71 -7.38 3.52
C GLY A 232 -20.29 -6.64 2.24
N PHE A 233 -19.14 -5.98 2.21
CA PHE A 233 -18.60 -5.30 1.03
C PHE A 233 -17.78 -6.23 0.16
N ASP A 234 -17.96 -6.14 -1.16
CA ASP A 234 -17.13 -6.85 -2.13
C ASP A 234 -15.69 -6.35 -2.08
N VAL A 235 -14.75 -7.30 -2.01
CA VAL A 235 -13.32 -7.02 -1.90
C VAL A 235 -12.67 -7.03 -3.27
N ILE A 236 -11.99 -5.94 -3.58
CA ILE A 236 -11.16 -5.85 -4.78
C ILE A 236 -9.84 -6.58 -4.53
N GLY A 237 -9.48 -7.49 -5.44
CA GLY A 237 -8.22 -8.24 -5.38
C GLY A 237 -8.29 -9.60 -4.71
N ALA A 238 -9.47 -10.01 -4.22
CA ALA A 238 -9.65 -11.32 -3.58
C ALA A 238 -9.07 -12.45 -4.44
N GLY A 239 -8.35 -13.40 -3.83
CA GLY A 239 -7.69 -14.47 -4.58
C GLY A 239 -6.42 -14.04 -5.33
N ARG A 240 -5.74 -12.98 -4.88
CA ARG A 240 -4.51 -12.42 -5.48
C ARG A 240 -4.73 -11.86 -6.89
N ASP A 241 -5.89 -11.28 -7.13
CA ASP A 241 -6.17 -10.57 -8.38
C ASP A 241 -5.49 -9.19 -8.39
N TYR A 242 -4.17 -9.19 -8.60
CA TYR A 242 -3.38 -7.97 -8.65
C TYR A 242 -3.73 -7.07 -9.85
N ALA A 243 -4.37 -7.61 -10.89
CA ALA A 243 -4.83 -6.81 -12.02
C ALA A 243 -6.02 -5.94 -11.60
N ALA A 244 -7.02 -6.52 -10.92
CA ALA A 244 -8.14 -5.75 -10.37
C ALA A 244 -7.67 -4.70 -9.34
N ILE A 245 -6.65 -5.02 -8.53
CA ILE A 245 -6.04 -4.04 -7.61
C ILE A 245 -5.37 -2.90 -8.39
N ALA A 246 -4.63 -3.19 -9.45
CA ALA A 246 -3.98 -2.18 -10.28
C ALA A 246 -5.01 -1.24 -10.91
N ASP A 247 -6.06 -1.81 -11.49
CA ASP A 247 -7.17 -1.05 -12.08
C ASP A 247 -7.87 -0.18 -11.03
N ALA A 248 -8.10 -0.69 -9.81
CA ALA A 248 -8.73 0.09 -8.75
C ALA A 248 -7.85 1.23 -8.23
N LEU A 249 -6.53 1.02 -8.09
CA LEU A 249 -5.59 2.09 -7.71
C LEU A 249 -5.56 3.19 -8.78
N GLU A 250 -5.57 2.80 -10.06
CA GLU A 250 -5.67 3.74 -11.16
C GLU A 250 -7.01 4.49 -11.15
N SER A 251 -8.15 3.78 -10.99
CA SER A 251 -9.48 4.40 -10.86
C SER A 251 -9.51 5.44 -9.76
N LEU A 252 -8.86 5.21 -8.62
CA LEU A 252 -8.80 6.16 -7.52
C LEU A 252 -8.03 7.44 -7.89
N VAL A 253 -6.91 7.31 -8.59
CA VAL A 253 -6.14 8.47 -9.08
C VAL A 253 -6.95 9.25 -10.11
N LEU A 254 -7.58 8.57 -11.07
CA LEU A 254 -8.40 9.21 -12.10
C LEU A 254 -9.65 9.87 -11.49
N LEU A 255 -10.29 9.23 -10.50
CA LEU A 255 -11.40 9.80 -9.76
C LEU A 255 -10.97 11.07 -9.03
N MET A 256 -9.79 11.06 -8.41
CA MET A 256 -9.20 12.23 -7.77
C MET A 256 -9.05 13.38 -8.78
N THR A 257 -8.49 13.11 -9.97
CA THR A 257 -8.34 14.11 -11.04
C THR A 257 -9.68 14.64 -11.52
N ALA A 258 -10.67 13.77 -11.76
CA ALA A 258 -12.01 14.18 -12.16
C ALA A 258 -12.64 15.14 -11.14
N ARG A 259 -12.55 14.82 -9.83
CA ARG A 259 -13.04 15.69 -8.76
C ARG A 259 -12.32 17.03 -8.70
N TYR A 260 -11.03 17.10 -9.01
CA TYR A 260 -10.31 18.38 -9.11
C TYR A 260 -10.78 19.22 -10.29
N GLU A 261 -11.13 18.61 -11.42
CA GLU A 261 -11.73 19.32 -12.55
C GLU A 261 -13.14 19.83 -12.24
N ASP A 262 -13.94 19.08 -11.48
CA ASP A 262 -15.24 19.55 -10.96
C ASP A 262 -15.07 20.78 -10.06
N VAL A 263 -14.02 20.79 -9.22
CA VAL A 263 -13.68 21.98 -8.40
C VAL A 263 -13.21 23.15 -9.25
N LYS A 264 -12.35 22.91 -10.23
CA LYS A 264 -11.82 23.95 -11.12
C LYS A 264 -12.91 24.58 -11.98
N SER A 265 -13.88 23.78 -12.42
CA SER A 265 -15.03 24.24 -13.22
C SER A 265 -16.14 24.88 -12.39
N GLY A 266 -16.10 24.75 -11.06
CA GLY A 266 -17.10 25.33 -10.16
C GLY A 266 -18.37 24.49 -10.01
N ILE A 267 -18.40 23.27 -10.55
CA ILE A 267 -19.54 22.34 -10.42
C ILE A 267 -19.71 21.95 -8.94
N LEU A 268 -18.61 21.64 -8.26
CA LEU A 268 -18.60 21.31 -6.83
C LEU A 268 -17.42 21.98 -6.11
N GLY A 269 -17.62 22.40 -4.88
CA GLY A 269 -16.55 22.89 -4.00
C GLY A 269 -15.70 21.77 -3.40
N TYR A 270 -14.54 22.14 -2.84
CA TYR A 270 -13.73 21.21 -2.05
C TYR A 270 -14.54 20.59 -0.90
N GLY A 271 -14.40 19.27 -0.73
CA GLY A 271 -15.11 18.52 0.31
C GLY A 271 -16.61 18.27 0.05
N GLN A 272 -17.21 18.84 -1.00
CA GLN A 272 -18.63 18.63 -1.33
C GLN A 272 -18.91 17.31 -2.07
N HIS A 273 -17.86 16.64 -2.54
CA HIS A 273 -17.99 15.31 -3.14
C HIS A 273 -18.36 14.26 -2.09
N GLU A 274 -19.10 13.22 -2.48
CA GLU A 274 -19.35 12.04 -1.64
C GLU A 274 -18.04 11.48 -1.08
N ARG A 275 -18.00 11.18 0.22
CA ARG A 275 -16.81 10.62 0.86
C ARG A 275 -16.56 9.21 0.37
N VAL A 276 -15.34 8.94 -0.09
CA VAL A 276 -14.88 7.61 -0.48
C VAL A 276 -13.82 7.15 0.52
N SER A 277 -14.08 6.06 1.24
CA SER A 277 -13.15 5.47 2.22
C SER A 277 -12.56 4.18 1.69
N VAL A 278 -11.28 4.22 1.35
CA VAL A 278 -10.51 3.10 0.80
C VAL A 278 -9.70 2.44 1.90
N PHE A 279 -9.79 1.12 2.00
CA PHE A 279 -9.05 0.30 2.96
C PHE A 279 -8.21 -0.71 2.20
N ILE A 280 -6.89 -0.59 2.31
CA ILE A 280 -5.95 -1.45 1.61
C ILE A 280 -5.21 -2.30 2.64
N ASP A 281 -5.48 -3.60 2.66
CA ASP A 281 -4.71 -4.55 3.48
C ASP A 281 -3.54 -5.14 2.67
N GLU A 282 -2.55 -5.68 3.38
CA GLU A 282 -1.42 -6.40 2.78
C GLU A 282 -0.64 -5.58 1.71
N TRP A 283 -0.42 -4.30 1.97
CA TRP A 283 0.24 -3.37 1.03
C TRP A 283 1.61 -3.85 0.53
N THR A 284 2.39 -4.48 1.42
CA THR A 284 3.70 -5.01 1.05
C THR A 284 3.62 -6.08 -0.04
N GLY A 285 2.53 -6.86 -0.08
CA GLY A 285 2.26 -7.80 -1.17
C GLY A 285 1.89 -7.08 -2.47
N ILE A 286 1.06 -6.04 -2.38
CA ILE A 286 0.59 -5.25 -3.53
C ILE A 286 1.77 -4.56 -4.24
N VAL A 287 2.60 -3.83 -3.51
CA VAL A 287 3.70 -3.04 -4.09
C VAL A 287 4.79 -3.91 -4.74
N ARG A 288 4.89 -5.19 -4.36
CA ARG A 288 5.80 -6.15 -4.99
C ARG A 288 5.30 -6.68 -6.33
N ASN A 289 3.99 -6.71 -6.53
CA ASN A 289 3.34 -7.28 -7.72
C ASN A 289 2.86 -6.21 -8.70
N ILE A 290 2.73 -4.96 -8.27
CA ILE A 290 2.26 -3.84 -9.09
C ILE A 290 3.32 -2.73 -9.10
N SER A 291 3.99 -2.55 -10.24
CA SER A 291 5.16 -1.68 -10.37
C SER A 291 4.90 -0.20 -10.07
N GLN A 292 3.68 0.29 -10.33
CA GLN A 292 3.29 1.69 -10.14
C GLN A 292 2.53 1.93 -8.83
N ALA A 293 2.24 0.90 -8.04
CA ALA A 293 1.41 1.05 -6.83
C ALA A 293 1.98 2.06 -5.83
N GLY A 294 3.31 2.08 -5.65
CA GLY A 294 3.97 3.03 -4.76
C GLY A 294 3.81 4.49 -5.19
N GLU A 295 3.87 4.76 -6.50
CA GLU A 295 3.68 6.10 -7.07
C GLU A 295 2.21 6.54 -6.96
N MET A 296 1.26 5.65 -7.27
CA MET A 296 -0.17 5.91 -7.11
C MET A 296 -0.53 6.17 -5.64
N LEU A 297 0.01 5.38 -4.71
CA LEU A 297 -0.18 5.60 -3.28
C LEU A 297 0.39 6.95 -2.85
N ALA A 298 1.58 7.33 -3.33
CA ALA A 298 2.20 8.60 -3.01
C ALA A 298 1.30 9.78 -3.41
N ILE A 299 0.76 9.75 -4.64
CA ILE A 299 -0.19 10.74 -5.17
C ILE A 299 -1.45 10.81 -4.29
N LEU A 300 -2.08 9.67 -4.02
CA LEU A 300 -3.28 9.60 -3.18
C LEU A 300 -3.00 10.14 -1.77
N LEU A 301 -1.89 9.77 -1.15
CA LEU A 301 -1.52 10.25 0.17
C LEU A 301 -1.30 11.76 0.21
N THR A 302 -0.83 12.42 -0.85
CA THR A 302 -0.62 13.87 -0.84
C THR A 302 -1.85 14.66 -1.23
N GLU A 303 -2.60 14.19 -2.22
CA GLU A 303 -3.58 15.03 -2.93
C GLU A 303 -5.05 14.69 -2.63
N SER A 304 -5.34 13.54 -2.02
CA SER A 304 -6.73 13.08 -1.84
C SER A 304 -7.58 13.91 -0.87
N ARG A 305 -6.95 14.65 0.04
CA ARG A 305 -7.60 15.37 1.16
C ARG A 305 -8.71 16.33 0.70
N LYS A 306 -8.45 17.12 -0.35
CA LYS A 306 -9.37 18.18 -0.77
C LYS A 306 -10.58 17.66 -1.55
N VAL A 307 -10.47 16.45 -2.08
CA VAL A 307 -11.51 15.81 -2.90
C VAL A 307 -12.20 14.65 -2.18
N ASN A 308 -12.17 14.66 -0.83
CA ASN A 308 -12.92 13.76 0.05
C ASN A 308 -12.68 12.24 -0.22
N ILE A 309 -11.45 11.88 -0.57
CA ILE A 309 -11.00 10.48 -0.66
C ILE A 309 -10.14 10.18 0.58
N HIS A 310 -10.68 9.33 1.46
CA HIS A 310 -10.06 8.87 2.69
C HIS A 310 -9.35 7.54 2.43
N LEU A 311 -8.12 7.41 2.90
CA LEU A 311 -7.26 6.26 2.62
C LEU A 311 -6.74 5.64 3.92
N THR A 312 -6.86 4.32 4.05
CA THR A 312 -6.28 3.54 5.14
C THR A 312 -5.44 2.41 4.56
N VAL A 313 -4.14 2.40 4.82
CA VAL A 313 -3.21 1.40 4.28
C VAL A 313 -2.61 0.59 5.42
N CYS A 314 -2.74 -0.73 5.37
CA CYS A 314 -2.10 -1.64 6.30
C CYS A 314 -0.81 -2.22 5.71
N SER A 315 0.27 -2.20 6.50
CA SER A 315 1.58 -2.69 6.10
C SER A 315 2.25 -3.42 7.26
N HIS A 316 3.27 -4.24 6.97
CA HIS A 316 4.11 -4.84 8.01
C HIS A 316 5.12 -3.85 8.58
N SER A 317 5.41 -2.77 7.88
CA SER A 317 6.41 -1.79 8.28
C SER A 317 6.03 -0.39 7.81
N THR A 318 6.47 0.61 8.57
CA THR A 318 6.34 2.02 8.18
C THR A 318 7.49 2.48 7.28
N THR A 319 8.49 1.66 6.97
CA THR A 319 9.65 2.10 6.17
C THR A 319 9.24 2.49 4.75
N ILE A 320 9.98 3.42 4.16
CA ILE A 320 9.69 3.95 2.81
C ILE A 320 9.75 2.82 1.79
N ASP A 321 10.77 1.96 1.90
CA ASP A 321 10.97 0.81 1.02
C ASP A 321 9.82 -0.20 1.14
N ALA A 322 9.33 -0.49 2.35
CA ALA A 322 8.21 -1.40 2.54
C ALA A 322 6.89 -0.84 1.99
N LEU A 323 6.76 0.49 1.97
CA LEU A 323 5.62 1.18 1.36
C LEU A 323 5.81 1.44 -0.14
N GLY A 324 7.01 1.22 -0.69
CA GLY A 324 7.39 1.58 -2.05
C GLY A 324 7.22 3.06 -2.38
N LEU A 325 7.33 3.93 -1.38
CA LEU A 325 7.19 5.38 -1.57
C LEU A 325 8.49 5.97 -2.11
N PRO A 326 8.44 7.04 -2.92
CA PRO A 326 9.64 7.64 -3.49
C PRO A 326 10.44 8.47 -2.47
N ASP A 327 9.82 8.95 -1.39
CA ASP A 327 10.45 9.83 -0.39
C ASP A 327 9.83 9.64 1.02
N ALA A 328 10.61 9.93 2.05
CA ALA A 328 10.20 10.01 3.45
C ALA A 328 9.10 11.05 3.70
N GLN A 329 9.04 12.13 2.92
CA GLN A 329 8.10 13.24 3.14
C GLN A 329 6.63 12.78 3.09
N PHE A 330 6.32 11.72 2.33
CA PHE A 330 4.98 11.17 2.21
C PHE A 330 4.43 10.62 3.54
N LYS A 331 5.31 10.26 4.47
CA LYS A 331 4.91 9.88 5.83
C LYS A 331 4.23 11.01 6.60
N LYS A 332 4.57 12.27 6.29
CA LYS A 332 3.96 13.45 6.93
C LYS A 332 2.54 13.70 6.43
N SER A 333 2.15 13.08 5.31
CA SER A 333 0.84 13.26 4.71
C SER A 333 -0.24 12.40 5.37
N ALA A 334 0.14 11.41 6.18
CA ALA A 334 -0.78 10.50 6.88
C ALA A 334 -0.52 10.45 8.38
N THR A 335 -1.57 10.11 9.13
CA THR A 335 -1.41 9.67 10.52
C THR A 335 -0.88 8.24 10.52
N ILE A 336 0.27 8.02 11.15
CA ILE A 336 0.91 6.71 11.26
C ILE A 336 0.51 6.09 12.59
N VAL A 337 -0.09 4.91 12.53
CA VAL A 337 -0.45 4.07 13.66
C VAL A 337 0.46 2.84 13.63
N GLU A 338 1.26 2.65 14.66
CA GLU A 338 2.09 1.47 14.82
C GLU A 338 1.48 0.56 15.89
N ILE A 339 1.28 -0.70 15.55
CA ILE A 339 0.71 -1.70 16.45
C ILE A 339 1.81 -2.68 16.86
N VAL A 340 1.99 -2.81 18.17
CA VAL A 340 2.98 -3.70 18.80
C VAL A 340 2.25 -4.71 19.69
N GLY A 341 2.81 -5.91 19.81
CA GLY A 341 2.22 -7.05 20.53
C GLY A 341 1.65 -8.11 19.58
N GLY A 342 0.85 -9.04 20.10
CA GLY A 342 0.47 -10.27 19.41
C GLY A 342 1.12 -11.50 20.05
N ASP A 343 0.79 -12.71 19.56
CA ASP A 343 1.34 -13.98 20.08
C ASP A 343 1.25 -14.10 21.62
N GLY A 344 0.12 -13.69 22.21
CA GLY A 344 -0.11 -13.70 23.67
C GLY A 344 0.34 -12.45 24.43
N SER A 345 1.12 -11.57 23.80
CA SER A 345 1.49 -10.28 24.39
C SER A 345 0.35 -9.24 24.27
N PRO A 346 0.17 -8.36 25.27
CA PRO A 346 -0.84 -7.30 25.20
C PRO A 346 -0.58 -6.39 23.99
N ARG A 347 -1.61 -6.21 23.17
CA ARG A 347 -1.53 -5.39 21.95
C ARG A 347 -1.72 -3.90 22.30
N ARG A 348 -0.84 -3.04 21.77
CA ARG A 348 -0.85 -1.58 21.99
C ARG A 348 -0.72 -0.85 20.65
N ALA A 349 -1.34 0.31 20.54
CA ALA A 349 -1.22 1.18 19.38
C ALA A 349 -0.49 2.46 19.72
N PHE A 350 0.39 2.91 18.84
CA PHE A 350 1.16 4.14 18.97
C PHE A 350 0.84 5.06 17.80
N ILE A 351 0.37 6.27 18.07
CA ILE A 351 0.20 7.29 17.03
C ILE A 351 1.43 8.18 17.03
N HIS A 352 2.11 8.23 15.88
CA HIS A 352 3.27 9.09 15.69
C HIS A 352 2.80 10.54 15.43
N PRO A 353 3.36 11.54 16.14
CA PRO A 353 3.05 12.94 15.89
C PRO A 353 3.53 13.37 14.51
N ALA A 354 2.77 14.24 13.84
CA ALA A 354 3.13 14.73 12.50
C ALA A 354 4.44 15.53 12.49
N ASN A 355 4.71 16.26 13.59
CA ASN A 355 5.94 16.99 13.82
C ASN A 355 6.86 16.20 14.74
N LYS A 356 8.17 16.19 14.43
CA LYS A 356 9.19 15.54 15.26
C LYS A 356 9.50 16.30 16.54
N THR A 357 9.04 17.55 16.64
CA THR A 357 9.28 18.46 17.75
C THR A 357 7.96 19.03 18.23
N ASN A 358 7.78 19.04 19.55
CA ASN A 358 6.69 19.72 20.23
C ASN A 358 6.90 21.25 20.17
N PRO A 359 5.88 22.07 20.49
CA PRO A 359 6.01 23.54 20.51
C PRO A 359 7.11 24.06 21.45
N ASP A 360 7.48 23.29 22.46
CA ASP A 360 8.56 23.60 23.41
C ASP A 360 9.98 23.20 22.92
N GLY A 361 10.09 22.69 21.68
CA GLY A 361 11.34 22.21 21.09
C GLY A 361 11.75 20.80 21.50
N SER A 362 11.03 20.16 22.44
CA SER A 362 11.29 18.77 22.83
C SER A 362 10.94 17.80 21.70
N LYS A 363 11.60 16.63 21.67
CA LYS A 363 11.30 15.59 20.68
C LYS A 363 9.91 15.03 20.95
N ALA A 364 9.02 15.13 19.96
CA ALA A 364 7.69 14.59 20.06
C ALA A 364 7.75 13.06 20.12
N THR A 365 7.12 12.47 21.13
CA THR A 365 7.06 11.02 21.34
C THR A 365 5.74 10.46 20.81
N PRO A 366 5.74 9.21 20.32
CA PRO A 366 4.49 8.53 19.99
C PRO A 366 3.56 8.45 21.20
N VAL A 367 2.27 8.70 20.99
CA VAL A 367 1.26 8.58 22.05
C VAL A 367 0.68 7.18 22.03
N GLU A 368 0.66 6.53 23.19
CA GLU A 368 0.12 5.18 23.37
C GLU A 368 -1.41 5.18 23.52
N TYR A 369 -2.05 4.19 22.92
CA TYR A 369 -3.48 3.95 22.96
C TYR A 369 -3.78 2.46 23.17
N ALA A 370 -4.87 2.19 23.89
CA ALA A 370 -5.46 0.86 23.91
C ALA A 370 -6.09 0.56 22.55
N LEU A 371 -5.84 -0.64 22.00
CA LEU A 371 -6.57 -1.11 20.84
C LEU A 371 -8.03 -1.40 21.21
N PRO A 372 -8.97 -1.23 20.26
CA PRO A 372 -10.30 -1.76 20.45
C PRO A 372 -10.20 -3.29 20.60
N GLY A 373 -11.06 -3.86 21.44
CA GLY A 373 -11.14 -5.31 21.62
C GLY A 373 -11.55 -6.05 20.34
N PRO A 374 -11.79 -7.37 20.42
CA PRO A 374 -12.28 -8.16 19.30
C PRO A 374 -13.48 -7.49 18.61
N PHE A 375 -13.50 -7.55 17.27
CA PHE A 375 -14.61 -7.01 16.50
C PHE A 375 -15.78 -8.00 16.53
N ALA A 376 -16.83 -7.69 17.31
CA ALA A 376 -18.01 -8.54 17.46
C ALA A 376 -19.17 -8.16 16.52
N GLY A 377 -19.04 -7.07 15.76
CA GLY A 377 -20.13 -6.56 14.93
C GLY A 377 -20.36 -7.41 13.68
N TYR A 378 -21.62 -7.73 13.39
CA TYR A 378 -22.03 -7.91 12.00
C TYR A 378 -22.42 -6.54 11.48
N VAL A 379 -21.74 -6.11 10.42
CA VAL A 379 -22.10 -4.88 9.73
C VAL A 379 -22.85 -5.29 8.48
N GLN A 380 -24.16 -5.07 8.48
CA GLN A 380 -24.93 -5.25 7.26
C GLN A 380 -24.61 -4.07 6.37
N ALA A 381 -23.92 -4.34 5.26
CA ALA A 381 -23.70 -3.31 4.24
C ALA A 381 -25.07 -2.74 3.83
N PRO A 382 -25.27 -1.41 3.88
CA PRO A 382 -26.53 -0.83 3.43
C PRO A 382 -26.75 -1.25 1.98
N ALA A 383 -27.94 -1.79 1.70
CA ALA A 383 -28.28 -2.39 0.40
C ALA A 383 -28.05 -1.44 -0.79
N GLU A 384 -28.05 -0.13 -0.53
CA GLU A 384 -27.97 0.94 -1.53
C GLU A 384 -26.53 1.47 -1.77
N VAL A 385 -25.55 1.11 -0.92
CA VAL A 385 -24.24 1.81 -0.85
C VAL A 385 -23.11 1.03 -1.53
N VAL A 386 -23.36 -0.15 -2.09
CA VAL A 386 -22.37 -0.87 -2.92
C VAL A 386 -22.35 -0.27 -4.33
N ARG A 387 -21.93 0.99 -4.45
CA ARG A 387 -21.54 1.55 -5.75
C ARG A 387 -20.11 1.06 -6.03
N GLU A 388 -19.94 0.31 -7.12
CA GLU A 388 -18.62 -0.14 -7.61
C GLU A 388 -17.77 1.04 -8.07
N LEU A 389 -16.47 1.05 -7.71
CA LEU A 389 -15.51 2.07 -8.16
C LEU A 389 -15.71 2.32 -9.67
N PRO A 390 -15.74 3.58 -10.14
CA PRO A 390 -15.85 3.80 -11.57
C PRO A 390 -14.70 3.10 -12.28
N ASP A 391 -15.00 2.39 -13.37
CA ASP A 391 -14.00 1.70 -14.17
C ASP A 391 -12.93 2.70 -14.64
N ALA A 392 -11.65 2.38 -14.41
CA ALA A 392 -10.52 3.20 -14.80
C ALA A 392 -10.56 3.55 -16.29
N ARG A 393 -11.02 2.62 -17.14
CA ARG A 393 -11.18 2.84 -18.58
C ARG A 393 -12.22 3.92 -18.87
N VAL A 394 -13.33 3.92 -18.14
CA VAL A 394 -14.39 4.94 -18.29
C VAL A 394 -13.87 6.31 -17.84
N LEU A 395 -13.24 6.40 -16.67
CA LEU A 395 -12.66 7.66 -16.18
C LEU A 395 -11.58 8.20 -17.14
N ARG A 396 -10.70 7.33 -17.65
CA ARG A 396 -9.68 7.73 -18.62
C ARG A 396 -10.31 8.24 -19.92
N ALA A 397 -11.35 7.58 -20.42
CA ALA A 397 -12.07 8.06 -21.59
C ALA A 397 -12.71 9.44 -21.36
N GLN A 398 -13.31 9.66 -20.19
CA GLN A 398 -13.88 10.97 -19.80
C GLN A 398 -12.82 12.07 -19.79
N MET A 399 -11.64 11.80 -19.23
CA MET A 399 -10.53 12.75 -19.21
C MET A 399 -10.03 13.05 -20.63
N MET A 400 -9.84 12.03 -21.46
CA MET A 400 -9.43 12.22 -22.84
C MET A 400 -10.44 13.06 -23.64
N PHE A 401 -11.74 12.87 -23.41
CA PHE A 401 -12.76 13.73 -24.03
C PHE A 401 -12.66 15.19 -23.58
N ALA A 402 -12.41 15.43 -22.29
CA ALA A 402 -12.21 16.78 -21.76
C ALA A 402 -10.97 17.47 -22.37
N GLU A 403 -9.95 16.69 -22.74
CA GLU A 403 -8.75 17.15 -23.45
C GLU A 403 -8.95 17.32 -24.97
N GLY A 404 -10.17 17.05 -25.48
CA GLY A 404 -10.49 17.18 -26.90
C GLY A 404 -9.99 16.02 -27.78
N ALA A 405 -9.69 14.85 -27.19
CA ALA A 405 -9.33 13.67 -27.97
C ALA A 405 -10.47 13.21 -28.88
N SER A 406 -10.12 12.68 -30.05
CA SER A 406 -11.11 12.11 -30.97
C SER A 406 -11.65 10.77 -30.47
N ASP A 407 -12.89 10.43 -30.84
CA ASP A 407 -13.51 9.14 -30.50
C ASP A 407 -12.62 7.94 -30.89
N TYR A 408 -11.88 8.05 -32.00
CA TYR A 408 -10.93 7.02 -32.43
C TYR A 408 -9.74 6.88 -31.47
N ALA A 409 -9.17 7.99 -31.02
CA ALA A 409 -8.07 7.97 -30.05
C ALA A 409 -8.52 7.40 -28.71
N VAL A 410 -9.72 7.77 -28.25
CA VAL A 410 -10.32 7.23 -27.03
C VAL A 410 -10.61 5.74 -27.16
N ALA A 411 -11.19 5.29 -28.28
CA ALA A 411 -11.44 3.86 -28.54
C ALA A 411 -10.16 3.03 -28.53
N LYS A 412 -9.06 3.57 -29.06
CA LYS A 412 -7.75 2.90 -29.05
C LYS A 412 -7.29 2.57 -27.63
N VAL A 413 -7.45 3.52 -26.72
CA VAL A 413 -7.03 3.38 -25.31
C VAL A 413 -8.04 2.56 -24.51
N TYR A 414 -9.33 2.82 -24.67
CA TYR A 414 -10.41 2.16 -23.92
C TYR A 414 -10.47 0.65 -24.16
N PHE A 415 -10.32 0.22 -25.42
CA PHE A 415 -10.34 -1.19 -25.79
C PHE A 415 -8.95 -1.84 -25.83
N GLY A 416 -7.87 -1.07 -25.65
CA GLY A 416 -6.50 -1.59 -25.73
C GLY A 416 -6.13 -2.14 -27.11
N VAL A 417 -6.75 -1.64 -28.20
CA VAL A 417 -6.53 -2.13 -29.57
C VAL A 417 -5.74 -1.11 -30.40
N LYS A 418 -4.84 -1.58 -31.26
CA LYS A 418 -4.01 -0.68 -32.11
C LYS A 418 -4.83 0.10 -33.14
N ASN A 419 -5.82 -0.57 -33.74
CA ASN A 419 -6.70 -0.04 -34.78
C ASN A 419 -8.16 -0.36 -34.42
N PRO A 420 -8.87 0.54 -33.70
CA PRO A 420 -10.30 0.41 -33.44
C PRO A 420 -11.11 0.26 -34.73
N ASN A 421 -12.08 -0.64 -34.73
CA ASN A 421 -13.05 -0.74 -35.82
C ASN A 421 -14.20 0.28 -35.61
N GLN A 422 -15.10 0.39 -36.60
CA GLN A 422 -16.23 1.34 -36.53
C GLN A 422 -17.15 1.08 -35.32
N ARG A 423 -17.32 -0.19 -34.93
CA ARG A 423 -18.13 -0.56 -33.76
C ARG A 423 -17.56 0.03 -32.47
N HIS A 424 -16.25 -0.13 -32.24
CA HIS A 424 -15.57 0.47 -31.09
C HIS A 424 -15.72 1.99 -31.04
N VAL A 425 -15.59 2.66 -32.19
CA VAL A 425 -15.74 4.12 -32.27
C VAL A 425 -17.18 4.54 -31.94
N ASN A 426 -18.18 3.80 -32.43
CA ASN A 426 -19.58 4.08 -32.13
C ASN A 426 -19.90 3.89 -30.64
N GLU A 427 -19.41 2.80 -30.00
CA GLU A 427 -19.60 2.57 -28.56
C GLU A 427 -18.99 3.71 -27.70
N ILE A 428 -17.86 4.28 -28.13
CA ILE A 428 -17.21 5.42 -27.47
C ILE A 428 -17.99 6.72 -27.69
N ARG A 429 -18.60 6.90 -28.85
CA ARG A 429 -19.49 8.03 -29.11
C ARG A 429 -20.71 8.00 -28.20
N GLU A 430 -21.36 6.84 -28.08
CA GLU A 430 -22.49 6.63 -27.16
C GLU A 430 -22.06 6.86 -25.69
N LEU A 431 -20.85 6.44 -25.31
CA LEU A 431 -20.30 6.75 -23.99
C LEU A 431 -20.13 8.27 -23.78
N ARG A 432 -19.62 9.00 -24.77
CA ARG A 432 -19.45 10.46 -24.71
C ARG A 432 -20.78 11.20 -24.55
N GLU A 433 -21.80 10.77 -25.29
CA GLU A 433 -23.15 11.32 -25.22
C GLU A 433 -23.72 11.13 -23.80
N ARG A 434 -23.68 9.89 -23.27
CA ARG A 434 -24.12 9.61 -21.89
C ARG A 434 -23.39 10.43 -20.83
N VAL A 435 -22.09 10.64 -20.98
CA VAL A 435 -21.29 11.46 -20.04
C VAL A 435 -21.70 12.93 -20.11
N THR A 436 -21.98 13.42 -21.32
CA THR A 436 -22.40 14.81 -21.54
C THR A 436 -23.80 15.05 -20.98
N GLU A 437 -24.73 14.12 -21.21
CA GLU A 437 -26.08 14.13 -20.63
C GLU A 437 -26.04 14.08 -19.11
N ALA A 438 -25.24 13.18 -18.52
CA ALA A 438 -25.10 13.06 -17.07
C ALA A 438 -24.61 14.38 -16.43
N ARG A 439 -23.70 15.09 -17.09
CA ARG A 439 -23.20 16.40 -16.63
C ARG A 439 -24.26 17.50 -16.73
N GLN A 440 -25.05 17.51 -17.79
CA GLN A 440 -26.13 18.50 -17.98
C GLN A 440 -27.33 18.24 -17.07
N GLY A 441 -27.57 16.98 -16.68
CA GLY A 441 -28.65 16.61 -15.77
C GLY A 441 -28.44 17.11 -14.34
N THR A 442 -27.18 17.18 -13.89
CA THR A 442 -26.82 17.65 -12.54
C THR A 442 -27.08 19.14 -12.27
N ASP A 443 -27.26 19.98 -13.29
CA ASP A 443 -27.52 21.42 -13.12
C ASP A 443 -29.00 21.77 -12.86
N LYS A 444 -29.91 20.78 -12.87
CA LYS A 444 -31.36 21.01 -12.81
C LYS A 444 -32.04 20.74 -11.46
N ASP A 445 -31.30 20.23 -10.48
CA ASP A 445 -31.78 19.97 -9.12
C ASP A 445 -30.99 20.84 -8.12
#